data_AF-A0A357HH39-F1
#
_entry.id   AF-A0A357HH39-F1
#
_cell.length_a   1.000
_cell.length_b   1.000
_cell.length_c   1.000
_cell.angle_alpha   90.00
_cell.angle_beta   90.00
_cell.angle_gamma   90.00
#
_symmetry.space_group_name_H-M   'P 1'
#
loop_
_entity.id
_entity.type
_entity.pdbx_description
1 polymer ?
#
loop_
_entity_poly.entity_id
_entity_poly.type
_entity_poly.pdbx_seq_one_letter_code
_entity_poly.pdbx_strand_id
1 'polypeptide(L)' 'MTQLIGKEPTSPITGIATDSRECITGDLYVALKGEQVDGHQFIQQAKDNGAVA' A
#
# COMPACT_ATOMS: atom_id res chain seq x y z
N MET A 1 10.87 0.91 23.06
CA MET A 1 11.41 2.02 22.24
C MET A 1 10.96 1.78 20.82
N THR A 2 10.18 2.70 20.24
CA THR A 2 9.75 2.58 18.84
C THR A 2 10.78 3.29 17.96
N GLN A 3 11.21 2.63 16.88
CA GLN A 3 12.12 3.20 15.90
C GLN A 3 11.40 3.30 14.55
N LEU A 4 11.43 4.48 13.94
CA LEU A 4 10.94 4.70 12.58
C LEU A 4 12.07 4.41 11.58
N ILE A 5 11.73 3.82 10.44
CA ILE A 5 12.65 3.53 9.34
C ILE A 5 12.07 4.05 8.02
N GLY A 6 12.92 4.37 7.05
CA GLY A 6 12.50 4.83 5.72
C GLY A 6 12.48 6.35 5.57
N LYS A 7 11.78 6.82 4.53
CA LYS A 7 11.57 8.24 4.25
C LYS A 7 10.16 8.64 4.67
N GLU A 8 10.00 9.88 5.11
CA GLU A 8 8.68 10.46 5.31
C GLU A 8 7.89 10.45 3.99
N PRO A 9 6.59 10.12 4.02
CA PRO A 9 5.73 10.22 2.84
C PRO A 9 5.72 11.65 2.29
N THR A 10 5.87 11.78 0.97
CA THR A 10 5.77 13.09 0.30
C THR A 10 4.33 13.50 -0.02
N SER A 11 3.36 12.64 0.33
CA SER A 11 1.93 12.87 0.11
C SER A 11 1.14 12.39 1.32
N PRO A 12 0.02 13.06 1.68
CA PRO A 12 -0.82 12.61 2.77
C PRO A 12 -1.35 11.20 2.53
N ILE A 13 -1.25 10.35 3.54
CA ILE A 13 -1.93 9.05 3.55
C ILE A 13 -3.30 9.25 4.17
N THR A 14 -4.36 9.02 3.39
CA THR A 14 -5.76 9.25 3.80
C THR A 14 -6.52 7.94 4.05
N GLY A 15 -5.94 6.81 3.66
CA GLY A 15 -6.51 5.48 3.87
C GLY A 15 -5.45 4.38 3.82
N ILE A 16 -5.85 3.16 4.15
CA ILE A 16 -4.99 1.97 4.16
C ILE A 16 -5.79 0.83 3.52
N ALA A 17 -5.18 0.12 2.57
CA ALA A 17 -5.78 -1.04 1.93
C ALA A 17 -4.79 -2.21 1.88
N THR A 18 -5.27 -3.44 2.08
CA THR A 18 -4.50 -4.68 1.86
C THR A 18 -4.93 -5.41 0.58
N ASP A 19 -6.09 -5.06 0.02
CA ASP A 19 -6.58 -5.54 -1.27
C ASP A 19 -6.38 -4.47 -2.34
N SER A 20 -5.54 -4.76 -3.34
CA SER A 20 -5.22 -3.81 -4.42
C SER A 20 -6.45 -3.37 -5.22
N ARG A 21 -7.51 -4.18 -5.23
CA ARG A 21 -8.78 -3.90 -5.92
C ARG A 21 -9.61 -2.84 -5.21
N GLU A 22 -9.36 -2.60 -3.93
CA GLU A 22 -10.08 -1.63 -3.11
C GLU A 22 -9.33 -0.29 -2.97
N CYS A 23 -8.07 -0.23 -3.42
CA CYS A 23 -7.28 0.99 -3.37
C CYS A 23 -8.00 2.16 -4.06
N ILE A 24 -7.94 3.32 -3.43
CA ILE A 24 -8.37 4.60 -3.97
C ILE A 24 -7.26 5.64 -3.84
N THR A 25 -7.47 6.82 -4.43
CA THR A 25 -6.54 7.94 -4.33
C THR A 25 -6.22 8.28 -2.88
N GLY A 26 -4.94 8.21 -2.52
CA GLY A 26 -4.43 8.59 -1.19
C GLY A 26 -4.20 7.40 -0.24
N ASP A 27 -4.46 6.17 -0.69
CA ASP A 27 -4.23 5.00 0.13
C ASP A 27 -2.74 4.62 0.23
N LEU A 28 -2.37 4.07 1.38
CA LEU A 28 -1.19 3.23 1.56
C LEU A 28 -1.58 1.77 1.29
N TYR A 29 -0.96 1.16 0.28
CA TYR A 29 -1.17 -0.25 -0.03
C TYR A 29 -0.19 -1.14 0.76
N VAL A 30 -0.74 -2.02 1.59
CA VAL A 30 0.04 -2.98 2.36
C VAL A 30 0.04 -4.33 1.65
N ALA A 31 1.09 -4.57 0.85
CA ALA A 31 1.30 -5.83 0.15
C ALA A 31 1.66 -6.96 1.13
N LEU A 32 0.67 -7.78 1.48
CA LEU A 32 0.86 -8.93 2.37
C LEU A 32 1.11 -10.21 1.56
N LYS A 33 2.06 -11.03 2.01
CA LYS A 33 2.24 -12.39 1.48
C LYS A 33 1.39 -13.36 2.30
N GLY A 34 0.34 -13.90 1.68
CA GLY A 34 -0.48 -14.97 2.24
C GLY A 34 -0.02 -16.36 1.81
N GLU A 35 -0.77 -17.39 2.21
CA GLU A 35 -0.48 -18.78 1.84
C GLU A 35 -0.70 -19.06 0.35
N GLN A 36 -1.75 -18.46 -0.23
CA GLN A 36 -2.16 -18.70 -1.62
C GLN A 36 -1.72 -17.59 -2.58
N VAL A 37 -1.54 -16.38 -2.06
CA VAL A 37 -1.40 -15.17 -2.86
C VAL A 37 -0.29 -14.29 -2.28
N ASP A 38 0.58 -13.77 -3.14
CA ASP A 38 1.59 -12.78 -2.77
C ASP A 38 1.16 -11.39 -3.23
N GLY A 39 0.74 -10.53 -2.30
CA GLY A 39 0.25 -9.17 -2.58
C GLY A 39 1.22 -8.29 -3.35
N HIS A 40 2.53 -8.59 -3.30
CA HIS A 40 3.55 -7.86 -4.05
C HIS A 40 3.33 -7.96 -5.56
N GLN A 41 2.67 -9.02 -6.04
CA GLN A 41 2.33 -9.18 -7.45
C GLN A 41 1.33 -8.12 -7.96
N PHE A 42 0.64 -7.41 -7.06
CA PHE A 42 -0.39 -6.42 -7.39
C PHE A 42 0.00 -4.98 -7.11
N ILE A 43 1.29 -4.68 -6.86
CA ILE A 43 1.77 -3.31 -6.61
C ILE A 43 1.39 -2.37 -7.76
N GLN A 44 1.54 -2.82 -9.01
CA GLN A 44 1.18 -1.98 -10.16
C GLN A 44 -0.32 -1.68 -10.19
N GLN A 45 -1.16 -2.67 -9.90
CA GLN A 45 -2.62 -2.49 -9.85
C GLN A 45 -3.04 -1.52 -8.74
N ALA A 46 -2.44 -1.63 -7.54
CA ALA A 46 -2.72 -0.72 -6.44
C ALA A 46 -2.35 0.74 -6.80
N LYS A 47 -1.18 0.91 -7.44
CA LYS A 47 -0.74 2.22 -7.94
C LYS A 47 -1.69 2.78 -8.99
N ASP A 48 -2.11 1.96 -9.95
CA ASP A 48 -3.04 2.36 -11.00
C ASP A 48 -4.42 2.76 -10.43
N ASN A 49 -4.81 2.17 -9.29
CA ASN A 49 -6.03 2.50 -8.55
C ASN A 49 -5.90 3.71 -7.60
N GLY A 50 -4.70 4.28 -7.45
CA GLY A 50 -4.48 5.53 -6.72
C GLY A 50 -3.77 5.40 -5.38
N ALA A 51 -3.24 4.23 -5.03
CA ALA A 51 -2.33 4.11 -3.90
C ALA A 51 -1.12 5.03 -4.11
N VAL A 52 -0.78 5.81 -3.08
CA VAL A 52 0.30 6.80 -3.10
C VAL A 52 1.56 6.32 -2.36
N ALA A 53 1.43 5.21 -1.61
CA ALA A 53 2.51 4.57 -0.88
C ALA A 53 2.31 3.05 -0.85
#